data_AF-A0A3R7LXG0-F1
#
_entry.id   AF-A0A3R7LXG0-F1
#
_cell.length_a   1.000
_cell.length_b   1.000
_cell.length_c   1.000
_cell.angle_alpha   90.00
_cell.angle_beta   90.00
_cell.angle_gamma   90.00
#
_symmetry.space_group_name_H-M   'P 1'
#
loop_
_entity.id
_entity.type
_entity.pdbx_description
1 polymer ?
#
loop_
_entity_poly.entity_id
_entity_poly.type
_entity_poly.pdbx_seq_one_letter_code
_entity_poly.pdbx_strand_id
1 'polypeptide(L)'
;MSRKTMAEARGIVLGWGPKMGEDAPFLQRLWPAVLASAGEGNGLSIGAPILETLLSSCARDCLNSRKRRDELSAALTPVIEASDDSAEAAAALARAALEYHDNHFHSNGGVCKLGKFHNILYVVVSVVVEQGVQDSDTVTQLLQTLHRCEGGLDRLVAPALLGPKVSHLLSSWRSDTDSAEEARHRLQFFVDHARATRLLLPQPKGQATRVLDTPLVTLHGAPPLYVAVQAEDEDAVLLLLQNGAKPAIGGELCPFLLALRRLSSYARATMGQREPCLCTTTLCPCFYEHPIDFPLETVGVFKLILRAMGLRRIVHDPEILHPRLITDGLLGGPPSLRHWARFSIRNRLLKNWSLPHGTRMLGLPESVVRYLDLYCD
;
A
#
# COMPACT_ATOMS: atom_id res chain seq x y z
N MET A 1 47.34 -11.27 62.81
CA MET A 1 47.74 -11.48 61.40
C MET A 1 46.50 -11.95 60.65
N SER A 2 45.88 -11.07 59.87
CA SER A 2 44.53 -11.24 59.32
C SER A 2 44.57 -11.78 57.88
N ARG A 3 43.68 -12.73 57.58
CA ARG A 3 43.46 -13.36 56.27
C ARG A 3 42.96 -12.31 55.25
N LYS A 4 43.54 -12.29 54.05
CA LYS A 4 42.96 -11.65 52.87
C LYS A 4 42.64 -12.71 51.82
N THR A 5 41.34 -12.89 51.59
CA THR A 5 40.71 -13.57 50.45
C THR A 5 40.91 -12.73 49.18
N MET A 6 41.52 -13.30 48.13
CA MET A 6 41.43 -12.75 46.78
C MET A 6 40.18 -13.33 46.11
N ALA A 7 39.19 -12.47 45.89
CA ALA A 7 38.09 -12.74 44.97
C ALA A 7 38.59 -12.38 43.55
N GLU A 8 38.57 -13.35 42.64
CA GLU A 8 38.79 -13.13 41.22
C GLU A 8 37.59 -12.36 40.63
N ALA A 9 37.78 -11.06 40.39
CA ALA A 9 36.89 -10.30 39.52
C ALA A 9 37.24 -10.63 38.06
N ARG A 10 36.44 -11.47 37.40
CA ARG A 10 36.46 -11.62 35.95
C ARG A 10 35.83 -10.39 35.31
N GLY A 11 36.62 -9.33 35.14
CA GLY A 11 36.26 -8.21 34.30
C GLY A 11 36.27 -8.63 32.83
N ILE A 12 35.15 -8.43 32.14
CA ILE A 12 35.08 -8.54 30.68
C ILE A 12 35.86 -7.34 30.12
N VAL A 13 37.08 -7.60 29.64
CA VAL A 13 37.85 -6.62 28.87
C VAL A 13 37.23 -6.54 27.48
N LEU A 14 36.33 -5.58 27.28
CA LEU A 14 35.92 -5.17 25.93
C LEU A 14 37.11 -4.40 25.34
N GLY A 15 37.90 -5.09 24.53
CA GLY A 15 38.97 -4.49 23.75
C GLY A 15 38.42 -3.32 22.93
N TRP A 16 39.17 -2.22 22.90
CA TRP A 16 38.86 -1.07 22.06
C TRP A 16 38.78 -1.55 20.61
N GLY A 17 37.57 -1.50 20.06
CA GLY A 17 37.28 -1.88 18.68
C GLY A 17 38.05 -1.01 17.68
N PRO A 18 38.21 -1.49 16.43
CA PRO A 18 38.95 -0.77 15.39
C PRO A 18 38.35 0.61 15.12
N LYS A 19 39.19 1.54 14.63
CA LYS A 19 38.77 2.89 14.23
C LYS A 19 37.57 2.81 13.28
N MET A 20 36.45 3.39 13.71
CA MET A 20 35.18 3.41 12.97
C MET A 20 35.36 4.17 11.65
N GLY A 21 35.20 3.46 10.52
CA GLY A 21 34.93 4.09 9.23
C GLY A 21 33.48 4.57 9.17
N GLU A 22 33.19 5.44 8.21
CA GLU A 22 31.86 6.05 7.96
C GLU A 22 30.73 5.03 7.70
N ASP A 23 31.08 3.74 7.51
CA ASP A 23 30.17 2.62 7.22
C ASP A 23 30.24 1.48 8.26
N ALA A 24 30.33 1.78 9.56
CA ALA A 24 30.14 0.76 10.58
C ALA A 24 28.72 0.14 10.49
N PRO A 25 28.57 -1.20 10.44
CA PRO A 25 27.27 -1.87 10.46
C PRO A 25 26.38 -1.37 11.59
N PHE A 26 25.07 -1.21 11.35
CA PHE A 26 24.12 -0.73 12.37
C PHE A 26 24.24 -1.51 13.69
N LEU A 27 24.46 -2.82 13.62
CA LEU A 27 24.71 -3.70 14.76
C LEU A 27 25.84 -3.21 15.69
N GLN A 28 26.92 -2.66 15.14
CA GLN A 28 28.07 -2.21 15.93
C GLN A 28 27.75 -0.96 16.76
N ARG A 29 26.76 -0.16 16.35
CA ARG A 29 26.30 1.03 17.08
C ARG A 29 25.08 0.74 17.95
N LEU A 30 24.22 -0.18 17.51
CA LEU A 30 22.97 -0.52 18.20
C LEU A 30 23.21 -1.13 19.57
N TRP A 31 23.99 -2.21 19.64
CA TRP A 31 24.17 -2.92 20.90
C TRP A 31 24.82 -2.07 21.99
N PRO A 32 25.89 -1.30 21.74
CA PRO A 32 26.44 -0.40 22.74
C PRO A 32 25.42 0.62 23.25
N ALA A 33 24.60 1.20 22.36
CA ALA A 33 23.59 2.18 22.74
C ALA A 33 22.44 1.56 23.56
N VAL A 34 21.95 0.39 23.15
CA VAL A 34 20.90 -0.35 23.86
C VAL A 34 21.39 -0.80 25.24
N LEU A 35 22.61 -1.35 25.33
CA LEU A 35 23.19 -1.78 26.61
C LEU A 35 23.46 -0.61 27.55
N ALA A 36 23.89 0.55 27.04
CA ALA A 36 24.05 1.76 27.83
C ALA A 36 22.69 2.21 28.41
N SER A 37 21.65 2.26 27.58
CA SER A 37 20.28 2.60 28.02
C SER A 37 19.74 1.62 29.07
N ALA A 38 19.98 0.32 28.89
CA ALA A 38 19.59 -0.71 29.86
C ALA A 38 20.30 -0.53 31.22
N GLY A 39 21.57 -0.12 31.21
CA GLY A 39 22.34 0.20 32.41
C GLY A 39 21.79 1.41 33.20
N GLU A 40 21.03 2.28 32.55
CA GLU A 40 20.35 3.43 33.16
C GLU A 40 18.94 3.10 33.70
N GLY A 41 18.52 1.82 33.62
CA GLY A 41 17.23 1.35 34.12
C GLY A 41 16.08 1.41 33.11
N ASN A 42 16.36 1.77 31.85
CA ASN A 42 15.35 1.89 30.78
C ASN A 42 15.04 0.56 30.04
N GLY A 43 15.63 -0.56 30.48
CA GLY A 43 15.51 -1.86 29.82
C GLY A 43 16.08 -1.86 28.39
N LEU A 44 15.66 -2.83 27.57
CA LEU A 44 16.09 -2.97 26.16
C LEU A 44 15.27 -2.08 25.19
N SER A 45 14.65 -1.01 25.69
CA SER A 45 13.80 -0.14 24.87
C SER A 45 14.62 0.76 23.93
N ILE A 46 14.17 0.88 22.69
CA ILE A 46 14.79 1.75 21.67
C ILE A 46 14.05 3.09 21.63
N GLY A 47 14.59 4.08 22.37
CA GLY A 47 14.09 5.46 22.36
C GLY A 47 14.69 6.33 21.25
N ALA A 48 14.12 7.53 21.06
CA ALA A 48 14.62 8.52 20.09
C ALA A 48 16.13 8.86 20.24
N PRO A 49 16.71 8.95 21.46
CA PRO A 49 18.16 9.17 21.63
C PRO A 49 19.05 8.05 21.06
N ILE A 50 18.56 6.80 21.10
CA ILE A 50 19.27 5.66 20.51
C ILE A 50 19.26 5.78 18.98
N LEU A 51 18.11 6.16 18.39
CA LEU A 51 18.01 6.42 16.95
C LEU A 51 18.91 7.58 16.50
N GLU A 52 19.00 8.65 17.29
CA GLU A 52 19.93 9.76 17.05
C GLU A 52 21.39 9.26 17.04
N THR A 53 21.78 8.47 18.04
CA THR A 53 23.13 7.89 18.14
C THR A 53 23.43 6.99 16.93
N LEU A 54 22.48 6.12 16.57
CA LEU A 54 22.59 5.21 15.43
C LEU A 54 22.76 5.93 14.09
N LEU A 55 22.07 7.04 13.88
CA LEU A 55 22.01 7.72 12.58
C LEU A 55 22.92 8.95 12.49
N SER A 56 23.46 9.45 13.60
CA SER A 56 24.28 10.68 13.69
C SER A 56 25.42 10.71 12.66
N SER A 57 26.25 9.66 12.61
CA SER A 57 27.41 9.55 11.72
C SER A 57 27.10 9.03 10.31
N CYS A 58 25.85 8.71 10.00
CA CYS A 58 25.47 8.25 8.67
C CYS A 58 25.26 9.42 7.69
N ALA A 59 25.60 9.19 6.41
CA ALA A 59 25.21 10.07 5.31
C ALA A 59 23.68 10.25 5.24
N ARG A 60 23.22 11.38 4.68
CA ARG A 60 21.77 11.70 4.59
C ARG A 60 20.97 10.65 3.81
N ASP A 61 21.57 9.99 2.83
CA ASP A 61 20.95 9.00 1.97
C ASP A 61 21.25 7.55 2.39
N CYS A 62 21.84 7.32 3.57
CA CYS A 62 22.27 6.00 4.02
C CYS A 62 21.15 4.94 4.02
N LEU A 63 19.90 5.34 4.25
CA LEU A 63 18.70 4.47 4.25
C LEU A 63 17.92 4.52 2.94
N ASN A 64 18.48 5.11 1.87
CA ASN A 64 17.83 5.14 0.56
C ASN A 64 17.85 3.77 -0.13
N SER A 65 18.91 2.99 0.08
CA SER A 65 18.99 1.63 -0.47
C SER A 65 18.18 0.64 0.39
N ARG A 66 17.47 -0.27 -0.27
CA ARG A 66 16.75 -1.38 0.40
C ARG A 66 17.68 -2.19 1.29
N LYS A 67 18.86 -2.57 0.79
CA LYS A 67 19.86 -3.35 1.55
C LYS A 67 20.18 -2.72 2.91
N ARG A 68 20.39 -1.40 2.96
CA ARG A 68 20.68 -0.71 4.23
C ARG A 68 19.48 -0.66 5.17
N ARG A 69 18.25 -0.56 4.63
CA ARG A 69 17.03 -0.66 5.45
C ARG A 69 16.84 -2.08 6.00
N ASP A 70 17.09 -3.10 5.18
CA ASP A 70 17.05 -4.51 5.61
C ASP A 70 18.10 -4.78 6.69
N GLU A 71 19.33 -4.27 6.51
CA GLU A 71 20.40 -4.37 7.53
C GLU A 71 20.01 -3.71 8.86
N LEU A 72 19.34 -2.56 8.83
CA LEU A 72 18.87 -1.90 10.04
C LEU A 72 17.68 -2.64 10.66
N SER A 73 16.70 -3.09 9.86
CA SER A 73 15.57 -3.88 10.32
C SER A 73 16.05 -5.14 11.04
N ALA A 74 16.93 -5.91 10.39
CA ALA A 74 17.53 -7.11 10.96
C ALA A 74 18.37 -6.85 12.22
N ALA A 75 18.92 -5.64 12.39
CA ALA A 75 19.60 -5.26 13.62
C ALA A 75 18.61 -4.99 14.76
N LEU A 76 17.46 -4.40 14.46
CA LEU A 76 16.42 -4.04 15.44
C LEU A 76 15.61 -5.27 15.89
N THR A 77 15.35 -6.23 14.99
CA THR A 77 14.50 -7.42 15.26
C THR A 77 14.91 -8.18 16.53
N PRO A 78 16.19 -8.54 16.77
CA PRO A 78 16.57 -9.27 17.99
C PRO A 78 16.35 -8.47 19.28
N VAL A 79 16.44 -7.14 19.23
CA VAL A 79 16.18 -6.28 20.40
C VAL A 79 14.69 -6.28 20.73
N ILE A 80 13.84 -6.27 19.70
CA ILE A 80 12.38 -6.31 19.82
C ILE A 80 11.91 -7.68 20.30
N GLU A 81 12.45 -8.75 19.72
CA GLU A 81 12.10 -10.14 20.09
C GLU A 81 12.63 -10.54 21.48
N ALA A 82 13.62 -9.82 22.02
CA ALA A 82 14.08 -10.00 23.39
C ALA A 82 13.15 -9.35 24.44
N SER A 83 12.16 -8.56 24.02
CA SER A 83 11.10 -8.03 24.88
C SER A 83 10.06 -9.12 25.21
N ASP A 84 9.45 -9.05 26.40
CA ASP A 84 8.34 -9.94 26.77
C ASP A 84 7.12 -9.77 25.84
N ASP A 85 6.95 -8.56 25.30
CA ASP A 85 5.94 -8.23 24.29
C ASP A 85 6.64 -7.56 23.10
N SER A 86 6.82 -8.32 22.01
CA SER A 86 7.48 -7.86 20.80
C SER A 86 6.63 -6.86 20.00
N ALA A 87 5.30 -6.99 20.06
CA ALA A 87 4.38 -6.07 19.39
C ALA A 87 4.39 -4.70 20.07
N GLU A 88 4.36 -4.66 21.41
CA GLU A 88 4.48 -3.41 22.16
C GLU A 88 5.86 -2.78 22.02
N ALA A 89 6.94 -3.58 22.01
CA ALA A 89 8.29 -3.07 21.74
C ALA A 89 8.42 -2.47 20.32
N ALA A 90 7.80 -3.09 19.32
CA ALA A 90 7.72 -2.54 17.97
C ALA A 90 6.89 -1.25 17.90
N ALA A 91 5.78 -1.18 18.64
CA ALA A 91 4.99 0.04 18.77
C ALA A 91 5.78 1.17 19.45
N ALA A 92 6.54 0.85 20.50
CA ALA A 92 7.44 1.79 21.19
C ALA A 92 8.54 2.30 20.26
N LEU A 93 9.16 1.43 19.46
CA LEU A 93 10.12 1.83 18.42
C LEU A 93 9.46 2.76 17.40
N ALA A 94 8.21 2.47 17.00
CA ALA A 94 7.50 3.33 16.05
C ALA A 94 7.24 4.73 16.61
N ARG A 95 6.82 4.83 17.87
CA ARG A 95 6.68 6.12 18.58
C ARG A 95 8.02 6.85 18.70
N ALA A 96 9.10 6.14 19.02
CA ALA A 96 10.44 6.72 19.07
C ALA A 96 10.93 7.24 17.71
N ALA A 97 10.63 6.54 16.61
CA ALA A 97 10.97 6.98 15.27
C ALA A 97 10.15 8.18 14.81
N LEU A 98 8.86 8.24 15.20
CA LEU A 98 8.01 9.40 14.99
C LEU A 98 8.52 10.62 15.75
N GLU A 99 8.88 10.45 17.03
CA GLU A 99 9.49 11.50 17.85
C GLU A 99 10.82 11.98 17.26
N TYR A 100 11.69 11.05 16.87
CA TYR A 100 12.95 11.36 16.19
C TYR A 100 12.71 12.18 14.91
N HIS A 101 11.78 11.74 14.06
CA HIS A 101 11.41 12.48 12.85
C HIS A 101 10.87 13.88 13.19
N ASP A 102 9.95 14.01 14.14
CA ASP A 102 9.34 15.28 14.51
C ASP A 102 10.36 16.26 15.11
N ASN A 103 11.31 15.80 15.92
CA ASN A 103 12.40 16.63 16.43
C ASN A 103 13.23 17.25 15.29
N HIS A 104 13.53 16.46 14.25
CA HIS A 104 14.22 16.94 13.05
C HIS A 104 13.33 17.79 12.15
N PHE A 105 12.03 17.52 12.09
CA PHE A 105 11.08 18.34 11.35
C PHE A 105 11.00 19.78 11.92
N HIS A 106 10.91 19.90 13.25
CA HIS A 106 10.87 21.19 13.92
C HIS A 106 12.20 21.94 13.85
N SER A 107 13.33 21.25 14.03
CA SER A 107 14.66 21.88 13.90
C SER A 107 14.95 22.40 12.48
N ASN A 108 14.25 21.86 11.48
CA ASN A 108 14.31 22.28 10.08
C ASN A 108 13.27 23.34 9.70
N GLY A 109 12.62 24.00 10.67
CA GLY A 109 11.64 25.07 10.43
C GLY A 109 10.29 24.55 9.92
N GLY A 110 9.92 23.32 10.28
CA GLY A 110 8.65 22.71 9.87
C GLY A 110 8.68 22.12 8.46
N VAL A 111 9.86 21.70 7.98
CA VAL A 111 10.02 21.06 6.67
C VAL A 111 10.78 19.75 6.83
N CYS A 112 10.23 18.66 6.30
CA CYS A 112 10.92 17.39 6.25
C CYS A 112 12.01 17.44 5.18
N LYS A 113 13.27 17.35 5.59
CA LYS A 113 14.42 17.28 4.67
C LYS A 113 14.59 15.90 4.02
N LEU A 114 13.67 14.96 4.19
CA LEU A 114 13.79 13.57 3.69
C LEU A 114 15.11 12.91 4.12
N GLY A 115 15.54 11.85 3.42
CA GLY A 115 16.78 11.13 3.72
C GLY A 115 16.65 10.32 5.01
N LYS A 116 17.73 10.15 5.78
CA LYS A 116 17.80 9.27 6.96
C LYS A 116 16.73 9.56 8.01
N PHE A 117 16.40 10.84 8.22
CA PHE A 117 15.39 11.30 9.18
C PHE A 117 13.97 10.84 8.83
N HIS A 118 13.70 10.67 7.54
CA HIS A 118 12.40 10.23 7.02
C HIS A 118 12.39 8.74 6.67
N ASN A 119 13.47 8.25 6.07
CA ASN A 119 13.60 6.88 5.60
C ASN A 119 13.63 5.86 6.76
N ILE A 120 13.97 6.28 7.98
CA ILE A 120 13.80 5.44 9.18
C ILE A 120 12.33 5.04 9.39
N LEU A 121 11.37 5.89 9.02
CA LEU A 121 9.95 5.58 9.09
C LEU A 121 9.60 4.37 8.21
N TYR A 122 10.29 4.16 7.08
CA TYR A 122 10.09 2.98 6.23
C TYR A 122 10.71 1.70 6.81
N VAL A 123 11.79 1.81 7.58
CA VAL A 123 12.30 0.66 8.36
C VAL A 123 11.27 0.25 9.40
N VAL A 124 10.75 1.24 10.14
CA VAL A 124 9.70 1.00 11.14
C VAL A 124 8.41 0.47 10.50
N VAL A 125 8.00 0.95 9.32
CA VAL A 125 6.89 0.39 8.55
C VAL A 125 7.03 -1.12 8.36
N SER A 126 8.24 -1.60 8.05
CA SER A 126 8.49 -3.04 7.87
C SER A 126 8.38 -3.77 9.21
N VAL A 127 9.02 -3.24 10.25
CA VAL A 127 9.01 -3.81 11.60
C VAL A 127 7.60 -3.92 12.18
N VAL A 128 6.77 -2.87 12.09
CA VAL A 128 5.42 -2.89 12.67
C VAL A 128 4.50 -3.92 12.00
N VAL A 129 4.71 -4.17 10.71
CA VAL A 129 3.98 -5.19 9.95
C VAL A 129 4.47 -6.58 10.34
N GLU A 130 5.79 -6.79 10.37
CA GLU A 130 6.41 -8.08 10.75
C GLU A 130 6.02 -8.51 12.17
N GLN A 131 5.96 -7.57 13.11
CA GLN A 131 5.61 -7.82 14.50
C GLN A 131 4.09 -7.78 14.77
N GLY A 132 3.27 -7.49 13.76
CA GLY A 132 1.80 -7.50 13.88
C GLY A 132 1.28 -6.51 14.92
N VAL A 133 1.82 -5.28 14.95
CA VAL A 133 1.44 -4.25 15.94
C VAL A 133 -0.06 -3.97 15.91
N GLN A 134 -0.71 -3.98 17.08
CA GLN A 134 -2.16 -3.74 17.20
C GLN A 134 -2.53 -2.29 17.50
N ASP A 135 -1.57 -1.47 17.93
CA ASP A 135 -1.75 -0.03 18.23
C ASP A 135 -2.07 0.76 16.94
N SER A 136 -3.37 0.91 16.70
CA SER A 136 -3.89 1.58 15.50
C SER A 136 -3.59 3.08 15.49
N ASP A 137 -3.47 3.72 16.65
CA ASP A 137 -3.19 5.15 16.74
C ASP A 137 -1.75 5.42 16.29
N THR A 138 -0.78 4.64 16.79
CA THR A 138 0.63 4.73 16.34
C THR A 138 0.78 4.41 14.85
N VAL A 139 0.15 3.32 14.37
CA VAL A 139 0.22 2.93 12.94
C VAL A 139 -0.40 4.01 12.04
N THR A 140 -1.48 4.66 12.46
CA THR A 140 -2.10 5.72 11.68
C THR A 140 -1.34 7.04 11.74
N GLN A 141 -0.69 7.36 12.87
CA GLN A 141 0.24 8.49 12.97
C GLN A 141 1.43 8.32 12.01
N LEU A 142 1.93 7.09 11.84
CA LEU A 142 2.97 6.76 10.85
C LEU A 142 2.50 7.07 9.42
N LEU A 143 1.30 6.63 9.03
CA LEU A 143 0.72 6.93 7.72
C LEU A 143 0.52 8.44 7.50
N GLN A 144 -0.01 9.15 8.51
CA GLN A 144 -0.19 10.60 8.45
C GLN A 144 1.13 11.33 8.28
N THR A 145 2.18 10.89 8.98
CA THR A 145 3.52 11.50 8.91
C THR A 145 4.13 11.30 7.53
N LEU A 146 4.08 10.07 7.00
CA LEU A 146 4.53 9.77 5.64
C LEU A 146 3.78 10.61 4.60
N HIS A 147 2.46 10.63 4.68
CA HIS A 147 1.61 11.42 3.78
C HIS A 147 1.91 12.92 3.86
N ARG A 148 2.06 13.47 5.07
CA ARG A 148 2.36 14.90 5.30
C ARG A 148 3.67 15.31 4.62
N CYS A 149 4.68 14.44 4.65
CA CYS A 149 6.00 14.74 4.10
C CYS A 149 6.10 14.50 2.59
N GLU A 150 5.42 13.48 2.07
CA GLU A 150 5.53 13.08 0.66
C GLU A 150 4.38 13.59 -0.23
N GLY A 151 3.27 14.03 0.37
CA GLY A 151 2.05 14.42 -0.33
C GLY A 151 1.22 13.24 -0.85
N GLY A 152 1.65 12.01 -0.58
CA GLY A 152 1.02 10.77 -1.01
C GLY A 152 1.57 9.57 -0.22
N LEU A 153 1.15 8.37 -0.60
CA LEU A 153 1.61 7.10 0.00
C LEU A 153 2.15 6.15 -1.08
N ASP A 154 2.70 6.71 -2.15
CA ASP A 154 3.17 6.02 -3.34
C ASP A 154 4.10 4.84 -3.03
N ARG A 155 5.02 5.00 -2.06
CA ARG A 155 5.98 3.96 -1.68
C ARG A 155 5.35 2.75 -0.98
N LEU A 156 4.14 2.91 -0.43
CA LEU A 156 3.34 1.82 0.14
C LEU A 156 2.34 1.27 -0.87
N VAL A 157 1.67 2.14 -1.62
CA VAL A 157 0.56 1.76 -2.50
C VAL A 157 1.05 1.23 -3.85
N ALA A 158 1.97 1.92 -4.53
CA ALA A 158 2.37 1.55 -5.89
C ALA A 158 2.97 0.13 -6.01
N PRO A 159 3.79 -0.38 -5.07
CA PRO A 159 4.27 -1.76 -5.13
C PRO A 159 3.15 -2.80 -5.09
N ALA A 160 2.03 -2.52 -4.42
CA ALA A 160 0.88 -3.42 -4.33
C ALA A 160 0.04 -3.45 -5.63
N LEU A 161 0.16 -2.40 -6.47
CA LEU A 161 -0.61 -2.26 -7.71
C LEU A 161 0.18 -2.60 -8.97
N LEU A 162 1.48 -2.32 -8.98
CA LEU A 162 2.36 -2.46 -10.15
C LEU A 162 3.47 -3.50 -9.93
N GLY A 163 3.61 -3.99 -8.71
CA GLY A 163 4.73 -4.80 -8.28
C GLY A 163 5.98 -3.97 -7.90
N PRO A 164 6.85 -4.51 -7.02
CA PRO A 164 8.05 -3.81 -6.54
C PRO A 164 9.03 -3.36 -7.64
N LYS A 165 9.15 -4.15 -8.72
CA LYS A 165 10.09 -3.87 -9.82
C LYS A 165 9.68 -2.64 -10.61
N VAL A 166 8.41 -2.55 -11.02
CA VAL A 166 7.88 -1.42 -11.80
C VAL A 166 7.83 -0.16 -10.92
N SER A 167 7.37 -0.30 -9.67
CA SER A 167 7.35 0.83 -8.73
C SER A 167 8.74 1.45 -8.51
N HIS A 168 9.80 0.64 -8.45
CA HIS A 168 11.17 1.13 -8.34
C HIS A 168 11.59 1.96 -9.57
N LEU A 169 11.23 1.52 -10.78
CA LEU A 169 11.54 2.27 -12.01
C LEU A 169 10.87 3.65 -12.03
N LEU A 170 9.66 3.76 -11.47
CA LEU A 170 8.86 5.00 -11.50
C LEU A 170 9.21 5.97 -10.37
N SER A 171 9.59 5.46 -9.20
CA SER A 171 9.79 6.28 -7.98
C SER A 171 11.26 6.44 -7.58
N SER A 172 12.19 5.71 -8.21
CA SER A 172 13.58 5.56 -7.75
C SER A 172 13.71 5.07 -6.30
N TRP A 173 12.62 4.52 -5.75
CA TRP A 173 12.57 3.90 -4.43
C TRP A 173 12.30 2.41 -4.59
N ARG A 174 13.26 1.58 -4.18
CA ARG A 174 13.06 0.13 -4.14
C ARG A 174 12.21 -0.22 -2.93
N SER A 175 11.04 -0.82 -3.13
CA SER A 175 10.17 -1.31 -2.05
C SER A 175 10.89 -2.38 -1.21
N ASP A 176 10.55 -2.44 0.08
CA ASP A 176 11.05 -3.45 1.04
C ASP A 176 10.39 -4.82 0.87
N THR A 177 9.52 -4.98 -0.13
CA THR A 177 8.85 -6.24 -0.49
C THR A 177 9.46 -6.85 -1.74
N ASP A 178 9.34 -8.17 -1.89
CA ASP A 178 9.86 -8.92 -3.04
C ASP A 178 8.80 -9.21 -4.11
N SER A 179 7.53 -9.26 -3.72
CA SER A 179 6.42 -9.58 -4.61
C SER A 179 5.25 -8.59 -4.48
N ALA A 180 4.39 -8.54 -5.51
CA ALA A 180 3.16 -7.76 -5.45
C ALA A 180 2.21 -8.30 -4.36
N GLU A 181 2.18 -9.62 -4.15
CA GLU A 181 1.36 -10.26 -3.12
C GLU A 181 1.78 -9.83 -1.71
N GLU A 182 3.08 -9.85 -1.41
CA GLU A 182 3.62 -9.35 -0.14
C GLU A 182 3.31 -7.86 0.06
N ALA A 183 3.45 -7.05 -0.99
CA ALA A 183 3.08 -5.64 -0.95
C ALA A 183 1.60 -5.42 -0.67
N ARG A 184 0.70 -6.25 -1.22
CA ARG A 184 -0.74 -6.19 -0.95
C ARG A 184 -1.07 -6.59 0.49
N HIS A 185 -0.43 -7.63 1.02
CA HIS A 185 -0.59 -8.00 2.44
C HIS A 185 -0.15 -6.87 3.37
N ARG A 186 1.01 -6.26 3.08
CA ARG A 186 1.50 -5.09 3.81
C ARG A 186 0.55 -3.90 3.71
N LEU A 187 0.03 -3.61 2.51
CA LEU A 187 -0.94 -2.54 2.33
C LEU A 187 -2.24 -2.81 3.10
N GLN A 188 -2.73 -4.05 3.11
CA GLN A 188 -3.95 -4.42 3.84
C GLN A 188 -3.80 -4.21 5.35
N PHE A 189 -2.63 -4.50 5.93
CA PHE A 189 -2.32 -4.18 7.33
C PHE A 189 -2.57 -2.70 7.63
N PHE A 190 -1.97 -1.79 6.87
CA PHE A 190 -2.15 -0.35 7.06
C PHE A 190 -3.59 0.12 6.81
N VAL A 191 -4.27 -0.45 5.80
CA VAL A 191 -5.68 -0.12 5.50
C VAL A 191 -6.60 -0.57 6.63
N ASP A 192 -6.33 -1.69 7.28
CA ASP A 192 -7.10 -2.18 8.41
C ASP A 192 -6.99 -1.26 9.63
N HIS A 193 -5.78 -0.79 9.94
CA HIS A 193 -5.57 0.21 11.01
C HIS A 193 -6.19 1.57 10.65
N ALA A 194 -6.01 2.03 9.41
CA ALA A 194 -6.62 3.26 8.92
C ALA A 194 -8.15 3.21 9.01
N ARG A 195 -8.75 2.05 8.76
CA ARG A 195 -10.19 1.84 8.92
C ARG A 195 -10.60 1.90 10.39
N ALA A 196 -9.86 1.24 11.28
CA ALA A 196 -10.15 1.19 12.71
C ALA A 196 -10.24 2.60 13.33
N THR A 197 -9.34 3.51 12.93
CA THR A 197 -9.33 4.90 13.40
C THR A 197 -10.12 5.87 12.52
N ARG A 198 -10.74 5.38 11.44
CA ARG A 198 -11.45 6.19 10.44
C ARG A 198 -10.58 7.30 9.83
N LEU A 199 -9.32 6.96 9.57
CA LEU A 199 -8.29 7.87 9.08
C LEU A 199 -8.67 8.47 7.72
N LEU A 200 -8.71 9.80 7.68
CA LEU A 200 -8.75 10.59 6.47
C LEU A 200 -7.45 11.39 6.34
N LEU A 201 -6.83 11.33 5.17
CA LEU A 201 -5.59 12.01 4.83
C LEU A 201 -5.91 13.35 4.15
N PRO A 202 -5.39 14.47 4.67
CA PRO A 202 -5.65 15.79 4.11
C PRO A 202 -5.08 15.91 2.70
N GLN A 203 -5.83 16.49 1.76
CA GLN A 203 -5.36 16.69 0.39
C GLN A 203 -4.94 18.15 0.17
N PRO A 204 -3.84 18.44 -0.56
CA PRO A 204 -3.40 19.82 -0.80
C PRO A 204 -4.46 20.71 -1.46
N LYS A 205 -5.33 20.12 -2.31
CA LYS A 205 -6.39 20.82 -3.05
C LYS A 205 -7.64 19.97 -3.10
N GLY A 206 -8.29 19.74 -1.96
CA GLY A 206 -9.55 19.01 -1.94
C GLY A 206 -9.99 18.55 -0.56
N GLN A 207 -11.03 17.72 -0.56
CA GLN A 207 -11.49 17.04 0.64
C GLN A 207 -10.47 15.98 1.07
N ALA A 208 -10.34 15.77 2.38
CA ALA A 208 -9.57 14.65 2.90
C ALA A 208 -10.10 13.32 2.36
N THR A 209 -9.19 12.41 2.02
CA THR A 209 -9.51 11.12 1.38
C THR A 209 -9.03 9.96 2.23
N ARG A 210 -9.54 8.75 1.97
CA ARG A 210 -9.02 7.54 2.61
C ARG A 210 -7.69 7.15 1.96
N VAL A 211 -6.90 6.34 2.66
CA VAL A 211 -5.60 5.81 2.19
C VAL A 211 -5.64 5.32 0.74
N LEU A 212 -6.63 4.49 0.38
CA LEU A 212 -6.75 3.92 -0.97
C LEU A 212 -7.43 4.83 -2.01
N ASP A 213 -7.90 6.00 -1.59
CA ASP A 213 -8.44 7.04 -2.47
C ASP A 213 -7.42 8.19 -2.66
N THR A 214 -6.29 8.17 -1.95
CA THR A 214 -5.24 9.19 -2.07
C THR A 214 -4.54 9.09 -3.44
N PRO A 215 -4.51 10.18 -4.23
CA PRO A 215 -3.79 10.23 -5.49
C PRO A 215 -2.31 9.87 -5.35
N LEU A 216 -1.77 9.15 -6.34
CA LEU A 216 -0.37 8.76 -6.39
C LEU A 216 0.46 9.86 -7.06
N VAL A 217 1.26 10.58 -6.28
CA VAL A 217 2.02 11.76 -6.72
C VAL A 217 3.03 11.41 -7.80
N THR A 218 3.72 10.27 -7.66
CA THR A 218 4.69 9.77 -8.64
C THR A 218 4.05 9.36 -9.97
N LEU A 219 2.73 9.15 -9.97
CA LEU A 219 1.94 8.76 -11.14
C LEU A 219 0.98 9.89 -11.56
N HIS A 220 1.46 11.13 -11.50
CA HIS A 220 0.73 12.33 -11.95
C HIS A 220 -0.62 12.55 -11.25
N GLY A 221 -0.75 12.11 -10.00
CA GLY A 221 -1.99 12.24 -9.23
C GLY A 221 -3.07 11.25 -9.66
N ALA A 222 -2.69 10.12 -10.26
CA ALA A 222 -3.64 9.07 -10.61
C ALA A 222 -4.25 8.42 -9.35
N PRO A 223 -5.58 8.17 -9.33
CA PRO A 223 -6.20 7.37 -8.29
C PRO A 223 -5.66 5.94 -8.30
N PRO A 224 -5.45 5.29 -7.13
CA PRO A 224 -4.97 3.92 -7.04
C PRO A 224 -5.74 2.93 -7.93
N LEU A 225 -7.07 3.02 -7.97
CA LEU A 225 -7.89 2.11 -8.79
C LEU A 225 -7.67 2.32 -10.29
N TYR A 226 -7.43 3.55 -10.73
CA TYR A 226 -7.11 3.81 -12.14
C TYR A 226 -5.80 3.11 -12.53
N VAL A 227 -4.79 3.20 -11.66
CA VAL A 227 -3.48 2.59 -11.87
C VAL A 227 -3.58 1.06 -11.90
N ALA A 228 -4.36 0.45 -11.00
CA ALA A 228 -4.59 -1.00 -11.01
C ALA A 228 -5.27 -1.48 -12.31
N VAL A 229 -6.26 -0.71 -12.81
CA VAL A 229 -6.93 -0.99 -14.10
C VAL A 229 -5.97 -0.80 -15.28
N GLN A 230 -5.07 0.18 -15.20
CA GLN A 230 -4.02 0.38 -16.21
C GLN A 230 -3.01 -0.78 -16.22
N ALA A 231 -2.76 -1.39 -15.08
CA ALA A 231 -1.87 -2.54 -14.95
C ALA A 231 -2.51 -3.87 -15.39
N GLU A 232 -3.83 -3.92 -15.58
CA GLU A 232 -4.62 -5.16 -15.79
C GLU A 232 -4.45 -6.18 -14.66
N ASP A 233 -4.23 -5.68 -13.45
CA ASP A 233 -4.04 -6.51 -12.26
C ASP A 233 -5.39 -6.73 -11.56
N GLU A 234 -6.01 -7.88 -11.85
CA GLU A 234 -7.34 -8.24 -11.31
C GLU A 234 -7.34 -8.28 -9.78
N ASP A 235 -6.28 -8.79 -9.15
CA ASP A 235 -6.15 -8.88 -7.70
C ASP A 235 -6.05 -7.49 -7.05
N ALA A 236 -5.24 -6.60 -7.64
CA ALA A 236 -5.11 -5.23 -7.15
C ALA A 236 -6.44 -4.46 -7.30
N VAL A 237 -7.13 -4.66 -8.42
CA VAL A 237 -8.48 -4.09 -8.64
C VAL A 237 -9.46 -4.63 -7.60
N LEU A 238 -9.47 -5.93 -7.35
CA LEU A 238 -10.33 -6.56 -6.35
C LEU A 238 -10.06 -6.02 -4.95
N LEU A 239 -8.78 -5.96 -4.52
CA LEU A 239 -8.36 -5.42 -3.23
C LEU A 239 -8.91 -4.00 -3.00
N LEU A 240 -8.70 -3.11 -3.98
CA LEU A 240 -9.15 -1.73 -3.91
C LEU A 240 -10.68 -1.62 -3.86
N LEU A 241 -11.38 -2.37 -4.71
CA LEU A 241 -12.85 -2.36 -4.75
C LEU A 241 -13.47 -2.97 -3.50
N GLN A 242 -12.87 -4.02 -2.94
CA GLN A 242 -13.28 -4.66 -1.69
C GLN A 242 -13.22 -3.67 -0.52
N ASN A 243 -12.16 -2.87 -0.46
CA ASN A 243 -11.99 -1.76 0.49
C ASN A 243 -12.79 -0.49 0.10
N GLY A 244 -13.57 -0.54 -0.99
CA GLY A 244 -14.54 0.47 -1.37
C GLY A 244 -13.96 1.69 -2.11
N ALA A 245 -12.90 1.49 -2.88
CA ALA A 245 -12.47 2.43 -3.90
C ALA A 245 -13.60 2.70 -4.91
N LYS A 246 -13.64 3.92 -5.46
CA LYS A 246 -14.73 4.34 -6.35
C LYS A 246 -14.45 3.90 -7.81
N PRO A 247 -15.26 3.00 -8.40
CA PRO A 247 -15.05 2.50 -9.75
C PRO A 247 -15.26 3.56 -10.85
N ALA A 248 -16.17 4.51 -10.60
CA ALA A 248 -16.47 5.59 -11.52
C ALA A 248 -16.31 6.92 -10.79
N ILE A 249 -15.27 7.66 -11.17
CA ILE A 249 -15.08 9.06 -10.80
C ILE A 249 -15.29 9.92 -12.05
N GLY A 250 -15.59 11.20 -11.88
CA GLY A 250 -15.58 12.12 -13.02
C GLY A 250 -14.16 12.38 -13.54
N GLY A 251 -14.04 12.91 -14.75
CA GLY A 251 -12.76 13.33 -15.34
C GLY A 251 -12.02 12.22 -16.09
N GLU A 252 -10.80 12.55 -16.53
CA GLU A 252 -10.00 11.70 -17.44
C GLU A 252 -9.45 10.45 -16.76
N LEU A 253 -9.13 10.53 -15.46
CA LEU A 253 -8.54 9.45 -14.67
C LEU A 253 -9.61 8.51 -14.08
N CYS A 254 -10.71 8.32 -14.79
CA CYS A 254 -11.81 7.46 -14.37
C CYS A 254 -11.51 5.97 -14.65
N PRO A 255 -11.47 5.09 -13.62
CA PRO A 255 -11.15 3.68 -13.82
C PRO A 255 -12.13 2.95 -14.75
N PHE A 256 -13.43 3.21 -14.60
CA PHE A 256 -14.46 2.66 -15.49
C PHE A 256 -14.30 3.08 -16.94
N LEU A 257 -14.02 4.38 -17.21
CA LEU A 257 -13.80 4.85 -18.57
C LEU A 257 -12.50 4.28 -19.15
N LEU A 258 -11.45 4.12 -18.35
CA LEU A 258 -10.22 3.46 -18.80
C LEU A 258 -10.47 2.02 -19.25
N ALA A 259 -11.16 1.22 -18.42
CA ALA A 259 -11.48 -0.16 -18.77
C ALA A 259 -12.34 -0.26 -20.05
N LEU A 260 -13.33 0.64 -20.20
CA LEU A 260 -14.14 0.73 -21.42
C LEU A 260 -13.31 1.08 -22.65
N ARG A 261 -12.42 2.07 -22.54
CA ARG A 261 -11.54 2.50 -23.65
C ARG A 261 -10.63 1.36 -24.09
N ARG A 262 -10.06 0.59 -23.16
CA ARG A 262 -9.21 -0.57 -23.50
C ARG A 262 -9.94 -1.63 -24.29
N LEU A 263 -11.09 -2.08 -23.79
CA LEU A 263 -11.93 -3.07 -24.48
C LEU A 263 -12.40 -2.53 -25.83
N SER A 264 -12.76 -1.24 -25.91
CA SER A 264 -13.17 -0.61 -27.17
C SER A 264 -12.03 -0.52 -28.17
N SER A 265 -10.82 -0.16 -27.73
CA SER A 265 -9.61 -0.14 -28.56
C SER A 265 -9.25 -1.54 -29.06
N TYR A 266 -9.35 -2.55 -28.20
CA TYR A 266 -9.16 -3.95 -28.60
C TYR A 266 -10.18 -4.34 -29.68
N ALA A 267 -11.47 -4.06 -29.46
CA ALA A 267 -12.51 -4.36 -30.42
C ALA A 267 -12.26 -3.69 -31.79
N ARG A 268 -11.82 -2.42 -31.80
CA ARG A 268 -11.46 -1.72 -33.04
C ARG A 268 -10.27 -2.37 -33.75
N ALA A 269 -9.22 -2.71 -32.99
CA ALA A 269 -8.04 -3.37 -33.54
C ALA A 269 -8.39 -4.73 -34.17
N THR A 270 -9.18 -5.56 -33.48
CA THR A 270 -9.64 -6.84 -34.00
C THR A 270 -10.50 -6.67 -35.25
N MET A 271 -11.43 -5.72 -35.26
CA MET A 271 -12.30 -5.48 -36.42
C MET A 271 -11.53 -4.90 -37.61
N GLY A 272 -10.52 -4.06 -37.38
CA GLY A 272 -9.65 -3.53 -38.43
C GLY A 272 -8.73 -4.56 -39.08
N GLN A 273 -8.44 -5.67 -38.39
CA GLN A 273 -7.64 -6.79 -38.90
C GLN A 273 -8.46 -7.84 -39.63
N ARG A 274 -9.80 -7.85 -39.50
CA ARG A 274 -10.65 -8.80 -40.21
C ARG A 274 -10.69 -8.45 -41.70
N GLU A 275 -10.47 -9.44 -42.55
CA GLU A 275 -10.62 -9.26 -43.99
C GLU A 275 -12.06 -8.81 -44.30
N PRO A 276 -12.24 -7.75 -45.10
CA PRO A 276 -13.57 -7.35 -45.53
C PRO A 276 -14.19 -8.51 -46.30
N CYS A 277 -15.39 -8.92 -45.88
CA CYS A 277 -16.10 -9.94 -46.61
C CYS A 277 -16.40 -9.47 -48.05
N LEU A 278 -16.60 -10.40 -48.98
CA LEU A 278 -16.94 -10.11 -50.39
C LEU A 278 -18.36 -9.52 -50.58
N CYS A 279 -19.01 -9.15 -49.49
CA CYS A 279 -20.37 -8.64 -49.47
C CYS A 279 -20.34 -7.17 -49.81
N THR A 280 -21.10 -6.78 -50.83
CA THR A 280 -21.14 -5.40 -51.33
C THR A 280 -21.85 -4.42 -50.39
N THR A 281 -22.37 -4.90 -49.26
CA THR A 281 -23.04 -4.08 -48.26
C THR A 281 -22.03 -3.56 -47.25
N THR A 282 -21.97 -2.23 -47.08
CA THR A 282 -21.15 -1.53 -46.08
C THR A 282 -21.41 -1.95 -44.62
N LEU A 283 -22.50 -2.71 -44.39
CA LEU A 283 -22.89 -3.30 -43.12
C LEU A 283 -23.17 -4.80 -43.32
N CYS A 284 -22.19 -5.59 -43.75
CA CYS A 284 -22.42 -7.03 -43.88
C CYS A 284 -22.75 -7.66 -42.52
N PRO A 285 -23.89 -8.37 -42.39
CA PRO A 285 -24.23 -9.13 -41.19
C PRO A 285 -23.12 -10.12 -40.77
N CYS A 286 -22.48 -10.76 -41.74
CA CYS A 286 -21.37 -11.69 -41.55
C CYS A 286 -20.17 -11.11 -40.79
N PHE A 287 -19.91 -9.80 -40.90
CA PHE A 287 -18.83 -9.13 -40.17
C PHE A 287 -19.16 -9.01 -38.67
N TYR A 288 -20.46 -9.04 -38.34
CA TYR A 288 -21.01 -8.89 -37.00
C TYR A 288 -21.50 -10.21 -36.37
N GLU A 289 -21.56 -11.32 -37.12
CA GLU A 289 -22.03 -12.61 -36.61
C GLU A 289 -21.06 -13.26 -35.62
N HIS A 290 -19.76 -13.05 -35.78
CA HIS A 290 -18.76 -13.66 -34.89
C HIS A 290 -18.38 -12.74 -33.73
N PRO A 291 -18.70 -13.11 -32.46
CA PRO A 291 -18.30 -12.36 -31.27
C PRO A 291 -16.78 -12.15 -31.26
N ILE A 292 -16.35 -11.03 -30.69
CA ILE A 292 -14.93 -10.76 -30.46
C ILE A 292 -14.50 -11.58 -29.25
N ASP A 293 -13.39 -12.31 -29.40
CA ASP A 293 -12.74 -12.98 -28.28
C ASP A 293 -11.84 -11.97 -27.56
N PHE A 294 -12.33 -11.47 -26.42
CA PHE A 294 -11.65 -10.45 -25.64
C PHE A 294 -10.66 -11.09 -24.65
N PRO A 295 -9.53 -10.42 -24.33
CA PRO A 295 -8.57 -10.95 -23.36
C PRO A 295 -9.23 -11.16 -22.00
N LEU A 296 -8.99 -12.33 -21.40
CA LEU A 296 -9.67 -12.75 -20.17
C LEU A 296 -9.36 -11.79 -19.02
N GLU A 297 -8.13 -11.30 -18.91
CA GLU A 297 -7.65 -10.40 -17.87
C GLU A 297 -8.35 -9.03 -17.96
N THR A 298 -8.42 -8.46 -19.17
CA THR A 298 -9.11 -7.18 -19.42
C THR A 298 -10.61 -7.30 -19.10
N VAL A 299 -11.24 -8.43 -19.47
CA VAL A 299 -12.65 -8.71 -19.17
C VAL A 299 -12.86 -8.92 -17.67
N GLY A 300 -11.95 -9.61 -16.99
CA GLY A 300 -11.99 -9.84 -15.53
C GLY A 300 -11.98 -8.52 -14.76
N VAL A 301 -11.02 -7.65 -15.05
CA VAL A 301 -10.94 -6.28 -14.49
C VAL A 301 -12.22 -5.50 -14.76
N PHE A 302 -12.72 -5.52 -16.00
CA PHE A 302 -13.94 -4.80 -16.35
C PHE A 302 -15.17 -5.32 -15.59
N LYS A 303 -15.31 -6.64 -15.44
CA LYS A 303 -16.39 -7.25 -14.66
C LYS A 303 -16.31 -6.85 -13.20
N LEU A 304 -15.13 -6.82 -12.58
CA LEU A 304 -14.96 -6.36 -11.20
C LEU A 304 -15.43 -4.90 -11.02
N ILE A 305 -15.07 -4.01 -11.94
CA ILE A 305 -15.55 -2.63 -11.94
C ILE A 305 -17.08 -2.58 -12.01
N LEU A 306 -17.68 -3.32 -12.95
CA LEU A 306 -19.14 -3.37 -13.09
C LEU A 306 -19.83 -3.90 -11.83
N ARG A 307 -19.23 -4.88 -11.14
CA ARG A 307 -19.75 -5.46 -9.89
C ARG A 307 -19.84 -4.44 -8.76
N ALA A 308 -18.91 -3.48 -8.71
CA ALA A 308 -18.83 -2.47 -7.67
C ALA A 308 -19.67 -1.20 -7.96
N MET A 309 -20.21 -1.04 -9.18
CA MET A 309 -20.96 0.15 -9.59
C MET A 309 -22.46 0.03 -9.33
N GLY A 310 -23.09 0.99 -8.65
CA GLY A 310 -24.56 0.98 -8.50
C GLY A 310 -25.29 1.33 -9.79
N LEU A 311 -24.96 2.50 -10.36
CA LEU A 311 -25.55 3.00 -11.60
C LEU A 311 -24.53 2.90 -12.74
N ARG A 312 -24.87 2.17 -13.80
CA ARG A 312 -24.09 2.11 -15.05
C ARG A 312 -24.53 3.27 -15.96
N ARG A 313 -23.94 4.46 -15.78
CA ARG A 313 -24.08 5.52 -16.78
C ARG A 313 -23.13 5.21 -17.93
N ILE A 314 -23.65 4.50 -18.92
CA ILE A 314 -22.92 4.20 -20.14
C ILE A 314 -22.84 5.50 -20.95
N VAL A 315 -21.62 5.94 -21.23
CA VAL A 315 -21.39 7.06 -22.15
C VAL A 315 -21.60 6.53 -23.57
N HIS A 316 -22.57 7.07 -24.30
CA HIS A 316 -22.90 6.66 -25.67
C HIS A 316 -22.01 7.30 -26.74
N ASP A 317 -20.79 7.69 -26.35
CA ASP A 317 -19.82 8.25 -27.28
C ASP A 317 -19.10 7.11 -28.03
N PRO A 318 -19.25 6.97 -29.36
CA PRO A 318 -18.61 5.90 -30.13
C PRO A 318 -17.07 5.96 -30.11
N GLU A 319 -16.48 7.12 -29.79
CA GLU A 319 -15.04 7.25 -29.57
C GLU A 319 -14.59 6.65 -28.23
N ILE A 320 -15.50 6.46 -27.29
CA ILE A 320 -15.24 5.86 -25.97
C ILE A 320 -15.74 4.42 -25.91
N LEU A 321 -16.90 4.14 -26.52
CA LEU A 321 -17.61 2.88 -26.45
C LEU A 321 -17.79 2.27 -27.84
N HIS A 322 -17.06 1.19 -28.11
CA HIS A 322 -17.27 0.43 -29.33
C HIS A 322 -18.58 -0.38 -29.24
N PRO A 323 -19.46 -0.39 -30.27
CA PRO A 323 -20.76 -1.08 -30.24
C PRO A 323 -20.68 -2.56 -29.89
N ARG A 324 -19.55 -3.22 -30.21
CA ARG A 324 -19.32 -4.63 -29.90
C ARG A 324 -19.31 -4.98 -28.42
N LEU A 325 -18.97 -4.03 -27.54
CA LEU A 325 -19.03 -4.28 -26.09
C LEU A 325 -20.48 -4.48 -25.61
N ILE A 326 -21.47 -3.98 -26.36
CA ILE A 326 -22.89 -4.20 -26.08
C ILE A 326 -23.36 -5.47 -26.80
N THR A 327 -23.12 -5.59 -28.10
CA THR A 327 -23.63 -6.72 -28.90
C THR A 327 -23.05 -8.06 -28.45
N ASP A 328 -21.81 -8.06 -27.97
CA ASP A 328 -21.11 -9.28 -27.53
C ASP A 328 -21.32 -9.52 -26.03
N GLY A 329 -22.24 -8.76 -25.40
CA GLY A 329 -22.76 -9.01 -24.06
C GLY A 329 -21.86 -8.57 -22.90
N LEU A 330 -20.75 -7.86 -23.14
CA LEU A 330 -19.81 -7.46 -22.07
C LEU A 330 -20.38 -6.44 -21.08
N LEU A 331 -21.09 -5.41 -21.58
CA LEU A 331 -21.71 -4.39 -20.72
C LEU A 331 -22.98 -4.87 -20.02
N GLY A 332 -23.60 -5.92 -20.56
CA GLY A 332 -24.88 -6.47 -20.11
C GLY A 332 -26.04 -5.47 -20.20
N GLY A 333 -27.19 -5.90 -19.69
CA GLY A 333 -28.39 -5.07 -19.55
C GLY A 333 -28.37 -4.18 -18.31
N PRO A 334 -29.50 -3.53 -17.99
CA PRO A 334 -29.63 -2.76 -16.76
C PRO A 334 -29.33 -3.62 -15.52
N PRO A 335 -28.76 -3.04 -14.44
CA PRO A 335 -28.42 -3.82 -13.25
C PRO A 335 -29.64 -4.48 -12.61
N SER A 336 -29.50 -5.75 -12.23
CA SER A 336 -30.57 -6.51 -11.56
C SER A 336 -30.82 -6.02 -10.13
N LEU A 337 -31.97 -6.38 -9.54
CA LEU A 337 -32.26 -6.08 -8.13
C LEU A 337 -31.19 -6.64 -7.19
N ARG A 338 -30.68 -7.85 -7.48
CA ARG A 338 -29.59 -8.47 -6.72
C ARG A 338 -28.35 -7.56 -6.72
N HIS A 339 -27.98 -7.04 -7.90
CA HIS A 339 -26.86 -6.12 -8.06
C HIS A 339 -27.04 -4.82 -7.26
N TRP A 340 -28.24 -4.23 -7.33
CA TRP A 340 -28.57 -3.06 -6.52
C TRP A 340 -28.49 -3.34 -5.02
N ALA A 341 -28.92 -4.52 -4.56
CA ALA A 341 -28.79 -4.94 -3.17
C ALA A 341 -27.33 -5.03 -2.74
N ARG A 342 -26.46 -5.68 -3.54
CA ARG A 342 -25.00 -5.71 -3.28
C ARG A 342 -24.43 -4.32 -3.13
N PHE A 343 -24.67 -3.45 -4.11
CA PHE A 343 -24.17 -2.08 -4.08
C PHE A 343 -24.66 -1.33 -2.84
N SER A 344 -25.94 -1.47 -2.49
CA SER A 344 -26.54 -0.76 -1.36
C SER A 344 -25.98 -1.23 -0.02
N ILE A 345 -25.82 -2.54 0.17
CA ILE A 345 -25.22 -3.14 1.37
C ILE A 345 -23.75 -2.70 1.49
N ARG A 346 -22.96 -2.86 0.42
CA ARG A 346 -21.56 -2.44 0.40
C ARG A 346 -21.41 -0.95 0.68
N ASN A 347 -22.25 -0.09 0.10
CA ASN A 347 -22.24 1.35 0.35
C ASN A 347 -22.57 1.69 1.81
N ARG A 348 -23.48 0.94 2.45
CA ARG A 348 -23.75 1.11 3.89
C ARG A 348 -22.57 0.69 4.75
N LEU A 349 -21.96 -0.48 4.46
CA LEU A 349 -20.75 -0.95 5.13
C LEU A 349 -19.59 0.05 4.95
N LEU A 350 -19.46 0.63 3.75
CA LEU A 350 -18.44 1.63 3.45
C LEU A 350 -18.59 2.89 4.32
N LYS A 351 -19.81 3.43 4.42
CA LYS A 351 -20.12 4.61 5.24
C LYS A 351 -19.88 4.35 6.73
N ASN A 352 -19.99 3.10 7.16
CA ASN A 352 -19.74 2.67 8.53
C ASN A 352 -18.27 2.27 8.78
N TRP A 353 -17.37 2.44 7.81
CA TRP A 353 -15.97 2.00 7.90
C TRP A 353 -15.85 0.51 8.23
N SER A 354 -16.73 -0.30 7.66
CA SER A 354 -16.78 -1.74 7.93
C SER A 354 -16.31 -2.58 6.76
N LEU A 355 -16.10 -2.04 5.55
CA LEU A 355 -15.54 -2.85 4.46
C LEU A 355 -14.02 -3.10 4.62
N PRO A 356 -13.50 -4.26 4.17
CA PRO A 356 -14.25 -5.44 3.70
C PRO A 356 -14.76 -6.34 4.84
N HIS A 357 -14.11 -6.34 6.02
CA HIS A 357 -14.34 -7.36 7.08
C HIS A 357 -15.77 -7.43 7.62
N GLY A 358 -16.46 -6.29 7.63
CA GLY A 358 -17.84 -6.14 8.06
C GLY A 358 -18.83 -6.96 7.23
N THR A 359 -18.50 -7.36 5.99
CA THR A 359 -19.32 -8.31 5.23
C THR A 359 -19.48 -9.63 5.98
N ARG A 360 -18.37 -10.14 6.54
CA ARG A 360 -18.35 -11.41 7.30
C ARG A 360 -19.08 -11.29 8.64
N MET A 361 -19.12 -10.09 9.22
CA MET A 361 -19.80 -9.81 10.49
C MET A 361 -21.34 -9.80 10.37
N LEU A 362 -21.90 -9.84 9.16
CA LEU A 362 -23.35 -9.84 8.95
C LEU A 362 -24.02 -11.18 9.28
N GLY A 363 -23.27 -12.25 9.53
CA GLY A 363 -23.82 -13.59 9.81
C GLY A 363 -24.55 -14.21 8.61
N LEU A 364 -24.16 -13.85 7.40
CA LEU A 364 -24.75 -14.34 6.16
C LEU A 364 -24.09 -15.64 5.68
N PRO A 365 -24.77 -16.46 4.85
CA PRO A 365 -24.15 -17.61 4.22
C PRO A 365 -22.91 -17.24 3.40
N GLU A 366 -21.90 -18.11 3.36
CA GLU A 366 -20.63 -17.87 2.67
C GLU A 366 -20.80 -17.48 1.20
N SER A 367 -21.78 -18.07 0.50
CA SER A 367 -22.09 -17.70 -0.89
C SER A 367 -22.52 -16.24 -1.04
N VAL A 368 -23.25 -15.70 -0.06
CA VAL A 368 -23.69 -14.30 -0.03
C VAL A 368 -22.53 -13.39 0.37
N VAL A 369 -21.67 -13.82 1.30
CA VAL A 369 -20.45 -13.11 1.67
C VAL A 369 -19.54 -12.95 0.45
N ARG A 370 -19.24 -14.04 -0.27
CA ARG A 370 -18.44 -14.01 -1.50
C ARG A 370 -19.04 -13.11 -2.58
N TYR A 371 -20.37 -13.12 -2.72
CA TYR A 371 -21.09 -12.23 -3.62
C TYR A 371 -20.93 -10.75 -3.23
N LEU A 372 -21.11 -10.44 -1.95
CA LEU A 372 -20.92 -9.10 -1.41
C LEU A 372 -19.45 -8.65 -1.50
N ASP A 373 -18.49 -9.55 -1.37
CA ASP A 373 -17.05 -9.29 -1.48
C ASP A 373 -16.52 -9.33 -2.93
N LEU A 374 -17.42 -9.31 -3.93
CA LEU A 374 -17.11 -9.17 -5.36
C LEU A 374 -16.41 -10.36 -6.03
N TYR A 375 -16.24 -11.48 -5.33
CA TYR A 375 -15.65 -12.71 -5.88
C TYR A 375 -16.54 -13.37 -6.95
N CYS A 376 -17.85 -13.12 -6.93
CA CYS A 376 -18.82 -13.66 -7.89
C CYS A 376 -19.97 -12.69 -8.18
N ASP A 377 -20.83 -13.03 -9.14
CA ASP A 377 -22.04 -12.30 -9.55
C ASP A 377 -23.36 -12.98 -9.15
#